data_AF-A0AAV0BM09-F1
#
_entry.id   AF-A0AAV0BM09-F1
#
_cell.length_a   1.000
_cell.length_b   1.000
_cell.length_c   1.000
_cell.angle_alpha   90.00
_cell.angle_beta   90.00
_cell.angle_gamma   90.00
#
_symmetry.space_group_name_H-M   'P 1'
#
loop_
_entity.id
_entity.type
_entity.pdbx_description
1 polymer ?
#
loop_
_entity_poly.entity_id
_entity_poly.type
_entity_poly.pdbx_seq_one_letter_code
_entity_poly.pdbx_strand_id
1 'polypeptide(L)'
;MLDQLPRAIKKEITGLFVLDAEAVARDLIDKRILPFQELSKLTRKNIKLEDIEIKVKIFALDLWYLNDEPMINREFSEGRRF
;
A
#
# COMPACT_ATOMS: atom_id res chain seq x y z
N MET A 1 1.61 9.01 -1.09
CA MET A 1 1.47 7.54 -0.88
C MET A 1 0.86 7.27 0.48
N LEU A 2 1.43 7.83 1.57
CA LEU A 2 0.87 7.66 2.92
C LEU A 2 -0.55 8.20 3.11
N ASP A 3 -1.01 9.18 2.31
CA ASP A 3 -2.36 9.75 2.46
C ASP A 3 -3.50 8.75 2.24
N GLN A 4 -3.22 7.62 1.57
CA GLN A 4 -4.20 6.56 1.31
C GLN A 4 -4.44 5.70 2.56
N LEU A 5 -3.43 5.53 3.42
CA LEU A 5 -3.46 4.59 4.53
C LEU A 5 -4.43 5.00 5.65
N PRO A 6 -4.43 6.25 6.16
CA PRO A 6 -5.37 6.66 7.21
C PRO A 6 -6.85 6.52 6.83
N ARG A 7 -7.16 6.59 5.53
CA ARG A 7 -8.54 6.43 5.02
C ARG A 7 -8.96 4.96 4.88
N ALA A 8 -8.00 4.05 4.74
CA ALA A 8 -8.23 2.63 4.53
C ALA A 8 -8.18 1.81 5.83
N ILE A 9 -7.55 2.34 6.88
CA ILE A 9 -7.41 1.67 8.18
C ILE A 9 -8.69 1.87 9.01
N LYS A 10 -9.29 0.77 9.47
CA LYS A 10 -10.44 0.80 10.38
C LYS A 10 -10.03 1.28 11.77
N LYS A 11 -10.97 1.93 12.47
CA LYS A 11 -10.76 2.44 13.84
C LYS A 11 -10.42 1.36 14.88
N GLU A 12 -10.80 0.11 14.60
CA GLU A 12 -10.52 -1.06 15.46
C GLU A 12 -9.04 -1.49 15.39
N ILE A 13 -8.31 -1.05 14.38
CA ILE A 13 -6.88 -1.27 14.23
C ILE A 13 -6.17 -0.19 15.04
N THR A 14 -5.57 -0.61 16.15
CA THR A 14 -4.99 0.30 17.15
C THR A 14 -3.50 0.03 17.41
N GLY A 15 -3.00 -1.14 17.02
CA GLY A 15 -1.60 -1.54 17.17
C GLY A 15 -0.82 -1.55 15.84
N LEU A 16 0.36 -2.17 15.86
CA LEU A 16 1.21 -2.30 14.69
C LEU A 16 0.63 -3.33 13.69
N PHE A 17 0.99 -3.17 12.42
CA PHE A 17 0.64 -4.14 11.39
C PHE A 17 1.76 -4.29 10.36
N VAL A 18 1.77 -5.45 9.70
CA VAL A 18 2.64 -5.75 8.55
C VAL A 18 1.75 -6.16 7.39
N LEU A 19 1.76 -5.34 6.34
CA LEU A 19 0.94 -5.51 5.16
C LEU A 19 1.82 -5.88 3.96
N ASP A 20 1.41 -6.91 3.21
CA ASP A 20 1.95 -7.19 1.90
C ASP A 20 1.09 -6.50 0.83
N ALA A 21 1.72 -5.71 -0.02
CA ALA A 21 1.01 -4.85 -0.97
C ALA A 21 1.86 -4.49 -2.19
N GLU A 22 1.17 -4.26 -3.31
CA GLU A 22 1.79 -3.80 -4.55
C GLU A 22 1.62 -2.28 -4.70
N ALA A 23 2.74 -1.60 -4.99
CA ALA A 23 2.77 -0.19 -5.31
C ALA A 23 2.63 0.02 -6.83
N VAL A 24 1.47 0.48 -7.30
CA VAL A 24 1.18 0.59 -8.74
C VAL A 24 1.11 2.05 -9.16
N ALA A 25 1.86 2.42 -10.20
CA ALA A 25 1.80 3.74 -10.81
C ALA A 25 0.40 4.01 -11.40
N ARG A 26 -0.13 5.23 -11.21
CA ARG A 26 -1.47 5.60 -11.63
C ARG A 26 -1.49 6.98 -12.27
N ASP A 27 -2.15 7.06 -13.41
CA ASP A 27 -2.51 8.32 -14.06
C ASP A 27 -3.75 8.91 -13.37
N LEU A 28 -3.65 10.14 -12.87
CA LEU A 28 -4.77 10.81 -12.21
C LEU A 28 -5.75 11.47 -13.20
N ILE A 29 -5.30 11.80 -14.42
CA ILE A 29 -6.09 12.43 -15.47
C ILE A 29 -6.97 11.37 -16.14
N ASP A 30 -6.32 10.34 -16.68
CA ASP A 30 -7.00 9.22 -17.36
C ASP A 30 -7.56 8.18 -16.38
N LYS A 31 -7.26 8.33 -15.08
CA LYS A 31 -7.70 7.46 -13.97
C LYS A 31 -7.31 5.98 -14.10
N ARG A 32 -6.35 5.65 -14.98
CA ARG A 32 -5.88 4.29 -15.27
C ARG A 32 -4.61 3.92 -14.52
N ILE A 33 -4.35 2.62 -14.38
CA ILE A 33 -3.06 2.10 -13.93
C ILE A 33 -2.04 2.21 -15.07
N LEU A 34 -0.79 2.43 -14.71
CA LEU A 34 0.33 2.51 -15.65
C LEU A 34 1.16 1.20 -15.58
N PRO A 35 1.87 0.84 -16.65
CA PRO A 35 2.78 -0.31 -16.66
C PRO A 35 3.90 -0.17 -15.64
N PHE A 36 4.46 -1.30 -15.22
CA PHE A 36 5.57 -1.35 -14.26
C PHE A 36 6.78 -0.50 -14.67
N GLN A 37 7.04 -0.38 -15.97
CA GLN A 37 8.12 0.43 -16.51
C GLN A 37 8.03 1.89 -16.04
N GLU A 38 6.82 2.46 -15.92
CA GLU A 38 6.64 3.83 -15.41
C GLU A 38 7.04 3.94 -13.95
N LEU A 39 6.72 2.93 -13.13
CA LEU A 39 7.17 2.88 -11.74
C LEU A 39 8.69 2.74 -11.64
N SER A 40 9.29 1.94 -12.51
CA SER A 40 10.74 1.63 -12.48
C SER A 40 11.65 2.83 -12.78
N LYS A 41 11.11 3.87 -13.43
CA LYS A 41 11.84 5.12 -13.74
C LYS A 41 12.07 6.00 -12.52
N LEU A 42 11.37 5.76 -11.41
CA LEU A 42 11.54 6.53 -10.19
C LEU A 42 12.96 6.35 -9.62
N THR A 43 13.63 7.47 -9.35
CA THR A 43 14.92 7.48 -8.66
C THR A 43 14.77 6.77 -7.32
N ARG A 44 15.68 5.87 -6.93
CA ARG A 44 15.49 5.04 -5.72
C ARG A 44 16.05 5.64 -4.43
N LYS A 45 16.85 6.70 -4.52
CA LYS A 45 17.57 7.30 -3.38
C LYS A 45 17.29 8.79 -3.29
N ASN A 46 17.21 9.31 -2.08
CA ASN A 46 17.08 10.75 -1.79
C ASN A 46 15.91 11.45 -2.50
N ILE A 47 14.80 10.73 -2.72
CA ILE A 47 13.57 11.33 -3.27
C ILE A 47 12.94 12.20 -2.20
N LYS A 48 12.67 13.47 -2.53
CA LYS A 48 11.75 14.28 -1.73
C LYS A 48 10.32 14.06 -2.23
N LEU A 49 9.35 14.10 -1.32
CA LEU A 49 7.92 13.90 -1.65
C LEU A 49 7.41 14.87 -2.73
N GLU A 50 7.97 16.07 -2.75
CA GLU A 50 7.69 17.15 -3.71
C GLU A 50 8.18 16.84 -5.14
N ASP A 51 9.23 16.03 -5.30
CA ASP A 51 9.80 15.66 -6.61
C ASP A 51 9.08 14.44 -7.25
N ILE A 52 8.04 13.91 -6.60
CA ILE A 52 7.30 12.74 -7.07
C ILE A 52 6.20 13.15 -8.05
N GLU A 53 6.55 13.15 -9.34
CA GLU A 53 5.63 13.37 -10.46
C GLU A 53 4.63 12.21 -10.61
N ILE A 54 5.11 10.97 -10.54
CA ILE A 54 4.28 9.78 -10.73
C ILE A 54 3.54 9.45 -9.44
N LYS A 55 2.21 9.47 -9.49
CA LYS A 55 1.38 9.05 -8.35
C LYS A 55 1.28 7.54 -8.29
N VAL A 56 1.28 7.01 -7.07
CA VAL A 56 1.23 5.58 -6.79
C VAL A 56 -0.03 5.26 -6.00
N LYS A 57 -0.70 4.17 -6.34
CA LYS A 57 -1.78 3.56 -5.57
C LYS A 57 -1.27 2.26 -4.94
N ILE A 58 -1.58 2.05 -3.67
CA ILE A 58 -1.25 0.81 -2.97
C ILE A 58 -2.40 -0.17 -3.12
N PHE A 59 -2.09 -1.41 -3.50
CA PHE A 59 -3.02 -2.53 -3.58
C PHE A 59 -2.62 -3.57 -2.54
N ALA A 60 -3.37 -3.64 -1.44
CA ALA A 60 -3.17 -4.64 -0.40
C ALA A 60 -3.50 -6.05 -0.90
N LEU A 61 -2.62 -7.01 -0.64
CA LEU A 61 -2.74 -8.40 -1.09
C LEU A 61 -2.93 -9.37 0.08
N ASP A 62 -2.15 -9.18 1.14
CA ASP A 62 -2.12 -10.02 2.34
C ASP A 62 -1.74 -9.23 3.60
N LEU A 63 -2.04 -9.81 4.77
CA LEU A 63 -1.80 -9.21 6.09
C LEU A 63 -1.12 -10.23 7.01
N TRP A 64 0.11 -9.96 7.41
CA TRP A 64 0.94 -10.91 8.16
C TRP A 64 0.95 -10.67 9.67
N TYR A 65 0.64 -9.45 10.10
CA TYR A 65 0.65 -9.04 11.49
C TYR A 65 -0.36 -7.92 11.68
N LEU A 66 -1.15 -7.96 12.76
CA LEU A 66 -2.18 -6.97 13.04
C LEU A 66 -2.42 -6.87 14.55
N ASN A 67 -2.52 -5.64 15.07
CA ASN A 67 -2.81 -5.36 16.48
C ASN A 67 -1.91 -6.17 17.42
N ASP A 68 -0.62 -6.17 17.09
CA ASP A 68 0.43 -6.81 17.87
C ASP A 68 0.40 -8.36 17.88
N GLU A 69 -0.34 -8.98 16.96
CA GLU A 69 -0.48 -10.44 16.82
C GLU A 69 -0.10 -10.96 15.41
N PRO A 70 0.59 -12.11 15.28
CA PRO A 70 0.88 -12.73 14.00
C PRO A 70 -0.37 -13.37 13.36
N MET A 71 -0.50 -13.19 12.04
CA MET A 71 -1.59 -13.71 11.22
C MET A 71 -1.19 -14.94 10.38
N ILE A 72 0.10 -15.32 10.39
CA ILE A 72 0.68 -16.35 9.50
C ILE A 72 0.02 -17.74 9.62
N ASN A 73 -0.52 -18.08 10.80
CA ASN A 73 -1.18 -19.36 11.06
C ASN A 73 -2.71 -19.26 10.99
N ARG A 74 -3.26 -18.11 10.60
CA ARG A 74 -4.70 -17.91 10.45
C ARG A 74 -5.13 -18.15 9.02
N GLU A 75 -6.43 -18.30 8.80
CA GLU A 75 -6.92 -18.37 7.44
C GLU A 75 -6.68 -17.05 6.71
N PHE A 76 -6.26 -17.13 5.45
CA PHE A 76 -6.13 -15.97 4.57
C PHE A 76 -7.40 -15.12 4.48
N SER A 77 -8.57 -15.77 4.62
CA SER A 77 -9.87 -15.10 4.61
C SER A 77 -10.05 -14.12 5.79
N GLU A 78 -9.41 -14.40 6.93
CA GLU A 78 -9.50 -13.56 8.13
C GLU A 78 -8.79 -12.22 7.92
N GLY A 79 -7.57 -12.24 7.37
CA GLY A 79 -6.79 -11.03 7.10
C GLY A 79 -7.49 -10.04 6.15
N ARG A 80 -8.31 -10.56 5.22
CA ARG A 80 -9.04 -9.76 4.22
C ARG A 80 -10.34 -9.14 4.72
N ARG A 81 -10.77 -9.48 5.94
CA ARG A 81 -11.96 -8.85 6.55
C ARG A 81 -11.63 -7.52 7.24
N PHE A 82 -10.36 -7.21 7.44
CA PHE A 82 -9.89 -5.99 8.09
C PHE A 82 -9.83 -4.80 7.14
#